data_AF-A0A1C5P8K3-F1
#
_entry.id   AF-A0A1C5P8K3-F1
#
_cell.length_a   1.000
_cell.length_b   1.000
_cell.length_c   1.000
_cell.angle_alpha   90.00
_cell.angle_beta   90.00
_cell.angle_gamma   90.00
#
_symmetry.space_group_name_H-M   'P 1'
#
loop_
_entity.id
_entity.type
_entity.pdbx_description
1 polymer ?
#
loop_
_entity_poly.entity_id
_entity_poly.type
_entity_poly.pdbx_seq_one_letter_code
_entity_poly.pdbx_strand_id
1 'polypeptide(L)'
;MRIWKKRITGFLIAMCAFCITAGVGTTQNVQAATKATYTIKKIQEKKTYKSSSATYSYELPQLKGNSTAVKRINQSLKSSYNNDLSLKKTLFKEFNDYKKNGTLNKRSMRLYVSTKCTCDYNKDGYIRFAYRFAWHGCGSYDANKTTVIYRLKDGKRVSSIPASATDKKALNLVKGTWYTPDGDKVVFSGKKVNYYFSDSENEPYWIFDIDEIIKTSYGYYFKIELSHNCYFGYRLNLKDTRSMTRIGNGNPYSSAGYVKSSSLSRTK
;
A
#
# COMPACT_ATOMS: atom_id res chain seq x y z
N MET A 1 21.68 -17.61 -19.80
CA MET A 1 21.28 -16.60 -18.80
C MET A 1 20.15 -15.63 -19.24
N ARG A 2 19.47 -15.84 -20.40
CA ARG A 2 18.45 -14.90 -20.93
C ARG A 2 16.99 -15.37 -20.92
N ILE A 3 16.69 -16.61 -20.53
CA ILE A 3 15.34 -17.20 -20.68
C ILE A 3 14.44 -17.01 -19.44
N TRP A 4 15.01 -16.74 -18.26
CA TRP A 4 14.24 -16.75 -17.00
C TRP A 4 13.66 -15.39 -16.56
N LYS A 5 14.19 -14.26 -17.05
CA LYS A 5 13.64 -12.93 -16.73
C LYS A 5 12.18 -12.77 -17.18
N LYS A 6 11.71 -13.53 -18.18
CA LYS A 6 10.34 -13.45 -18.69
C LYS A 6 9.29 -14.17 -17.84
N ARG A 7 9.68 -15.01 -16.86
CA ARG A 7 8.71 -15.73 -16.00
C ARG A 7 8.24 -14.93 -14.78
N ILE A 8 8.96 -13.88 -14.39
CA ILE A 8 8.62 -13.06 -13.21
C ILE A 8 7.85 -11.78 -13.61
N THR A 9 7.86 -11.41 -14.90
CA THR A 9 7.00 -10.37 -15.48
C THR A 9 5.50 -10.73 -15.42
N GLY A 10 5.17 -11.95 -15.00
CA GLY A 10 3.81 -12.49 -14.87
C GLY A 10 3.13 -12.23 -13.52
N PHE A 11 3.43 -11.14 -12.81
CA PHE A 11 2.48 -10.58 -11.84
C PHE A 11 1.34 -9.85 -12.58
N LEU A 12 0.75 -10.51 -13.59
CA LEU A 12 -0.53 -10.12 -14.14
C LEU A 12 -1.54 -10.39 -13.04
N ILE A 13 -1.94 -9.32 -12.35
CA ILE A 13 -3.16 -9.27 -11.58
C ILE A 13 -4.26 -9.64 -12.57
N ALA A 14 -4.67 -10.91 -12.57
CA ALA A 14 -5.82 -11.36 -13.33
C ALA A 14 -7.00 -10.49 -12.86
N MET A 15 -7.39 -9.53 -13.71
CA MET A 15 -8.67 -8.84 -13.59
C MET A 15 -9.74 -9.87 -13.90
N CYS A 16 -10.10 -10.70 -12.91
CA CYS A 16 -11.33 -11.47 -12.99
C CYS A 16 -12.49 -10.48 -12.89
N ALA A 17 -12.92 -9.96 -14.04
CA ALA A 17 -14.24 -9.36 -14.20
C ALA A 17 -15.27 -10.48 -14.09
N PHE A 18 -15.58 -10.89 -12.86
CA PHE A 18 -16.75 -11.73 -12.59
C PHE A 18 -17.98 -10.81 -12.63
N CYS A 19 -18.51 -10.59 -13.83
CA CYS A 19 -19.84 -10.02 -14.02
C CYS A 19 -20.86 -11.12 -13.71
N ILE A 20 -21.33 -11.17 -12.46
CA ILE A 20 -22.55 -11.92 -12.12
C ILE A 20 -23.72 -10.95 -12.24
N THR A 21 -24.45 -11.05 -13.34
CA THR A 21 -25.83 -10.59 -13.45
C THR A 21 -26.73 -11.60 -12.71
N ALA A 22 -27.39 -11.16 -11.64
CA ALA A 22 -28.65 -11.73 -11.18
C ALA A 22 -29.30 -10.87 -10.09
N GLY A 23 -30.61 -10.64 -10.24
CA GLY A 23 -31.55 -10.48 -9.14
C GLY A 23 -32.00 -9.07 -8.83
N VAL A 24 -33.17 -8.69 -9.34
CA VAL A 24 -34.00 -7.62 -8.76
C VAL A 24 -34.42 -8.12 -7.37
N GLY A 25 -33.76 -7.62 -6.33
CA GLY A 25 -34.04 -7.92 -4.93
C GLY A 25 -34.13 -6.61 -4.17
N THR A 26 -35.24 -6.44 -3.44
CA THR A 26 -35.60 -5.28 -2.62
C THR A 26 -34.40 -4.66 -1.91
N THR A 27 -34.17 -3.37 -2.16
CA THR A 27 -33.12 -2.56 -1.53
C THR A 27 -33.40 -2.41 -0.04
N GLN A 28 -32.86 -3.30 0.78
CA GLN A 28 -32.63 -2.98 2.19
C GLN A 28 -31.45 -2.02 2.26
N ASN A 29 -31.69 -0.81 2.80
CA ASN A 29 -30.64 0.13 3.18
C ASN A 29 -29.83 -0.45 4.35
N VAL A 30 -28.96 -1.42 4.07
CA VAL A 30 -27.97 -1.89 5.03
C VAL A 30 -26.92 -0.80 5.15
N GLN A 31 -26.90 -0.11 6.28
CA GLN A 31 -25.87 0.87 6.62
C GLN A 31 -24.51 0.20 6.46
N ALA A 32 -23.71 0.68 5.50
CA ALA A 32 -22.42 0.07 5.19
C ALA A 32 -21.53 0.10 6.44
N ALA A 33 -20.94 -1.06 6.79
CA ALA A 33 -20.02 -1.15 7.91
C ALA A 33 -18.89 -0.13 7.71
N THR A 34 -18.73 0.79 8.67
CA THR A 34 -17.72 1.86 8.60
C THR A 34 -16.30 1.33 8.76
N LYS A 35 -16.14 0.19 9.45
CA LYS A 35 -14.90 -0.56 9.61
C LYS A 35 -15.18 -2.07 9.63
N ALA A 36 -14.22 -2.87 9.22
CA ALA A 36 -14.29 -4.33 9.31
C ALA A 36 -13.47 -4.84 10.50
N THR A 37 -13.87 -5.98 11.05
CA THR A 37 -13.00 -6.75 11.95
C THR A 37 -12.25 -7.79 11.13
N TYR A 38 -10.96 -7.94 11.34
CA TYR A 38 -10.14 -8.91 10.59
C TYR A 38 -9.08 -9.56 11.50
N THR A 39 -8.50 -10.63 11.00
CA THR A 39 -7.29 -11.27 11.56
C THR A 39 -6.29 -11.45 10.44
N ILE A 40 -4.99 -11.46 10.75
CA ILE A 40 -3.94 -11.80 9.79
C ILE A 40 -3.31 -13.11 10.26
N LYS A 41 -3.53 -14.18 9.50
CA LYS A 41 -2.96 -15.50 9.81
C LYS A 41 -1.60 -15.63 9.16
N LYS A 42 -0.56 -15.85 9.98
CA LYS A 42 0.76 -16.21 9.48
C LYS A 42 0.79 -17.70 9.12
N ILE A 43 1.16 -17.99 7.89
CA ILE A 43 1.36 -19.34 7.35
C ILE A 43 2.85 -19.46 7.05
N GLN A 44 3.49 -20.51 7.56
CA GLN A 44 4.93 -20.71 7.35
C GLN A 44 5.25 -22.18 7.15
N GLU A 45 6.16 -22.47 6.22
CA GLU A 45 6.71 -23.80 6.00
C GLU A 45 8.21 -23.68 5.80
N LYS A 46 9.00 -24.56 6.44
CA LYS A 46 10.46 -24.49 6.41
C LYS A 46 11.05 -25.87 6.12
N LYS A 47 12.04 -25.91 5.22
CA LYS A 47 12.91 -27.07 4.99
C LYS A 47 14.32 -26.73 5.41
N THR A 48 15.04 -27.70 5.96
CA THR A 48 16.42 -27.56 6.42
C THR A 48 17.29 -28.70 5.90
N TYR A 49 18.57 -28.42 5.71
CA TYR A 49 19.60 -29.41 5.41
C TYR A 49 20.95 -28.83 5.78
N LYS A 50 21.64 -29.46 6.75
CA LYS A 50 22.85 -28.91 7.37
C LYS A 50 22.60 -27.47 7.86
N SER A 51 23.50 -26.54 7.57
CA SER A 51 23.37 -25.11 7.89
C SER A 51 22.44 -24.34 6.93
N SER A 52 21.89 -24.99 5.91
CA SER A 52 21.03 -24.37 4.91
C SER A 52 19.54 -24.49 5.25
N SER A 53 18.74 -23.51 4.79
CA SER A 53 17.29 -23.52 4.94
C SER A 53 16.57 -22.87 3.77
N ALA A 54 15.34 -23.33 3.53
CA ALA A 54 14.37 -22.69 2.65
C ALA A 54 13.09 -22.41 3.45
N THR A 55 12.66 -21.15 3.49
CA THR A 55 11.48 -20.73 4.26
C THR A 55 10.44 -20.07 3.36
N TYR A 56 9.25 -20.64 3.32
CA TYR A 56 8.06 -20.00 2.75
C TYR A 56 7.25 -19.37 3.88
N SER A 57 6.85 -18.10 3.72
CA SER A 57 5.96 -17.42 4.66
C SER A 57 4.96 -16.52 3.95
N TYR A 58 3.72 -16.53 4.41
CA TYR A 58 2.63 -15.72 3.88
C TYR A 58 1.71 -15.26 5.02
N GLU A 59 1.33 -13.99 5.02
CA GLU A 59 0.38 -13.40 5.95
C GLU A 59 -0.96 -13.18 5.25
N LEU A 60 -1.94 -14.04 5.56
CA LEU A 60 -3.27 -14.03 4.96
C LEU A 60 -4.26 -13.24 5.83
N PRO A 61 -4.70 -12.05 5.41
CA PRO A 61 -5.81 -11.38 6.06
C PRO A 61 -7.13 -12.14 5.83
N GLN A 62 -7.99 -12.11 6.84
CA GLN A 62 -9.33 -12.68 6.80
C GLN A 62 -10.28 -11.79 7.59
N LEU A 63 -11.31 -11.27 6.92
CA LEU A 63 -12.38 -10.50 7.54
C LEU A 63 -13.32 -11.45 8.32
N LYS A 64 -13.76 -11.01 9.50
CA LYS A 64 -14.77 -11.70 10.31
C LYS A 64 -16.18 -11.35 9.84
N GLY A 65 -17.11 -12.29 9.98
CA GLY A 65 -18.51 -12.15 9.59
C GLY A 65 -18.88 -12.97 8.35
N ASN A 66 -20.18 -13.01 8.05
CA ASN A 66 -20.73 -13.91 7.04
C ASN A 66 -21.55 -13.21 5.93
N SER A 67 -21.46 -11.88 5.84
CA SER A 67 -22.12 -11.11 4.79
C SER A 67 -21.57 -11.46 3.40
N THR A 68 -22.37 -11.25 2.36
CA THR A 68 -21.96 -11.47 0.96
C THR A 68 -20.71 -10.65 0.61
N ALA A 69 -20.62 -9.40 1.08
CA ALA A 69 -19.45 -8.55 0.89
C ALA A 69 -18.19 -9.15 1.55
N VAL A 70 -18.28 -9.60 2.81
CA VAL A 70 -17.15 -10.22 3.52
C VAL A 70 -16.71 -11.52 2.84
N LYS A 71 -17.66 -12.37 2.43
CA LYS A 71 -17.36 -13.62 1.70
C LYS A 71 -16.61 -13.33 0.39
N ARG A 72 -17.06 -12.33 -0.38
CA ARG A 72 -16.39 -11.89 -1.61
C ARG A 72 -14.97 -11.39 -1.36
N ILE A 73 -14.75 -10.58 -0.33
CA ILE A 73 -13.41 -10.10 0.04
C ILE A 73 -12.52 -11.28 0.41
N ASN A 74 -12.96 -12.15 1.33
CA ASN A 74 -12.20 -13.31 1.78
C ASN A 74 -11.87 -14.27 0.63
N GLN A 75 -12.77 -14.45 -0.34
CA GLN A 75 -12.51 -15.24 -1.53
C GLN A 75 -11.42 -14.60 -2.41
N SER A 76 -11.45 -13.28 -2.60
CA SER A 76 -10.40 -12.56 -3.32
C SER A 76 -9.04 -12.69 -2.64
N LEU A 77 -8.97 -12.52 -1.31
CA LEU A 77 -7.74 -12.67 -0.51
C LEU A 77 -7.19 -14.11 -0.59
N LYS A 78 -8.06 -15.12 -0.50
CA LYS A 78 -7.70 -16.53 -0.65
C LYS A 78 -7.18 -16.85 -2.05
N SER A 79 -7.75 -16.25 -3.10
CA SER A 79 -7.27 -16.41 -4.47
C SER A 79 -5.84 -15.88 -4.63
N SER A 80 -5.52 -14.72 -4.04
CA SER A 80 -4.15 -14.18 -4.05
C SER A 80 -3.16 -15.11 -3.35
N TYR A 81 -3.54 -15.68 -2.20
CA TYR A 81 -2.75 -16.70 -1.51
C TYR A 81 -2.54 -17.96 -2.36
N ASN A 82 -3.59 -18.46 -3.01
CA ASN A 82 -3.48 -19.65 -3.86
C ASN A 82 -2.51 -19.43 -5.04
N ASN A 83 -2.47 -18.23 -5.61
CA ASN A 83 -1.50 -17.89 -6.65
C ASN A 83 -0.06 -17.88 -6.11
N ASP A 84 0.14 -17.33 -4.92
CA ASP A 84 1.44 -17.27 -4.23
C ASP A 84 1.98 -18.68 -3.88
N LEU A 85 1.12 -19.68 -3.66
CA LEU A 85 1.55 -21.07 -3.42
C LEU A 85 2.39 -21.69 -4.56
N SER A 86 2.31 -21.16 -5.78
CA SER A 86 3.20 -21.58 -6.88
C SER A 86 4.67 -21.27 -6.56
N LEU A 87 4.94 -20.15 -5.88
CA LEU A 87 6.27 -19.72 -5.44
C LEU A 87 6.84 -20.65 -4.37
N LYS A 88 5.99 -21.14 -3.46
CA LYS A 88 6.38 -22.18 -2.48
C LYS A 88 6.91 -23.44 -3.16
N LYS A 89 6.21 -23.91 -4.20
CA LYS A 89 6.60 -25.11 -4.95
C LYS A 89 7.97 -24.90 -5.63
N THR A 90 8.17 -23.74 -6.27
CA THR A 90 9.44 -23.37 -6.90
C THR A 90 10.58 -23.32 -5.87
N LEU A 91 10.40 -22.61 -4.75
CA LEU A 91 11.39 -22.49 -3.68
C LEU A 91 11.88 -23.86 -3.18
N PHE A 92 10.95 -24.76 -2.88
CA PHE A 92 11.31 -26.08 -2.34
C PHE A 92 11.85 -27.04 -3.38
N LYS A 93 11.45 -26.90 -4.64
CA LYS A 93 12.09 -27.63 -5.74
C LYS A 93 13.57 -27.22 -5.86
N GLU A 94 13.85 -25.92 -5.89
CA GLU A 94 15.22 -25.41 -5.98
C GLU A 94 16.09 -25.85 -4.80
N PHE A 95 15.56 -25.77 -3.56
CA PHE A 95 16.27 -26.25 -2.38
C PHE A 95 16.64 -27.75 -2.49
N ASN A 96 15.73 -28.57 -3.02
CA ASN A 96 15.98 -29.99 -3.24
C ASN A 96 17.01 -30.21 -4.37
N ASP A 97 16.99 -29.42 -5.44
CA ASP A 97 17.94 -29.51 -6.54
C ASP A 97 19.37 -29.15 -6.06
N TYR A 98 19.51 -28.12 -5.22
CA TYR A 98 20.79 -27.76 -4.58
C TYR A 98 21.29 -28.81 -3.58
N LYS A 99 20.37 -29.52 -2.92
CA LYS A 99 20.73 -30.66 -2.07
C LYS A 99 21.31 -31.79 -2.93
N LYS A 100 20.62 -32.15 -4.02
CA LYS A 100 21.01 -33.25 -4.91
C LYS A 100 22.33 -33.01 -5.64
N ASN A 101 22.56 -31.79 -6.13
CA ASN A 101 23.79 -31.45 -6.85
C ASN A 101 24.99 -31.15 -5.93
N GLY A 102 24.83 -31.31 -4.60
CA GLY A 102 25.89 -31.09 -3.61
C GLY A 102 26.19 -29.63 -3.28
N THR A 103 25.47 -28.65 -3.84
CA THR A 103 25.68 -27.21 -3.54
C THR A 103 25.52 -26.92 -2.05
N LEU A 104 24.49 -27.48 -1.41
CA LEU A 104 24.25 -27.28 0.03
C LEU A 104 25.28 -28.00 0.93
N ASN A 105 26.12 -28.88 0.37
CA ASN A 105 27.25 -29.47 1.09
C ASN A 105 28.46 -28.54 1.13
N LYS A 106 28.60 -27.69 0.11
CA LYS A 106 29.75 -26.78 -0.07
C LYS A 106 29.47 -25.38 0.47
N ARG A 107 28.20 -24.97 0.56
CA ARG A 107 27.80 -23.62 0.99
C ARG A 107 26.54 -23.64 1.83
N SER A 108 26.50 -22.79 2.86
CA SER A 108 25.30 -22.46 3.61
C SER A 108 24.42 -21.48 2.84
N MET A 109 23.16 -21.86 2.56
CA MET A 109 22.19 -21.02 1.85
C MET A 109 20.93 -20.77 2.69
N ARG A 110 20.45 -19.53 2.68
CA ARG A 110 19.18 -19.12 3.29
C ARG A 110 18.25 -18.64 2.18
N LEU A 111 17.43 -19.54 1.67
CA LEU A 111 16.43 -19.25 0.65
C LEU A 111 15.12 -18.85 1.32
N TYR A 112 14.40 -17.90 0.75
CA TYR A 112 13.06 -17.57 1.25
C TYR A 112 12.13 -16.97 0.22
N VAL A 113 10.84 -17.14 0.50
CA VAL A 113 9.73 -16.39 -0.09
C VAL A 113 8.89 -15.87 1.08
N SER A 114 8.69 -14.57 1.14
CA SER A 114 8.00 -13.91 2.23
C SER A 114 7.01 -12.89 1.70
N THR A 115 5.73 -13.09 1.97
CA THR A 115 4.67 -12.11 1.72
C THR A 115 4.10 -11.66 3.06
N LYS A 116 4.51 -10.47 3.51
CA LYS A 116 3.99 -9.83 4.73
C LYS A 116 2.78 -8.97 4.39
N CYS A 117 1.83 -8.87 5.31
CA CYS A 117 0.60 -8.12 5.14
C CYS A 117 0.36 -7.20 6.34
N THR A 118 0.04 -5.94 6.07
CA THR A 118 -0.47 -5.01 7.08
C THR A 118 -1.80 -4.43 6.61
N CYS A 119 -2.67 -4.11 7.56
CA CYS A 119 -3.84 -3.28 7.29
C CYS A 119 -3.45 -1.83 7.62
N ASP A 120 -3.40 -0.98 6.61
CA ASP A 120 -3.01 0.43 6.76
C ASP A 120 -4.18 1.41 6.62
N TYR A 121 -5.38 0.91 6.27
CA TYR A 121 -6.62 1.67 6.27
C TYR A 121 -7.81 0.76 6.59
N ASN A 122 -8.66 1.13 7.57
CA ASN A 122 -9.87 0.39 7.93
C ASN A 122 -10.92 1.31 8.56
N LYS A 123 -11.50 2.17 7.74
CA LYS A 123 -12.48 3.19 8.13
C LYS A 123 -13.27 3.64 6.90
N ASP A 124 -14.25 4.52 7.10
CA ASP A 124 -15.03 5.15 6.03
C ASP A 124 -15.66 4.17 5.02
N GLY A 125 -15.92 2.92 5.42
CA GLY A 125 -16.48 1.89 4.55
C GLY A 125 -15.47 1.23 3.60
N TYR A 126 -14.17 1.38 3.87
CA TYR A 126 -13.10 0.75 3.10
C TYR A 126 -12.08 0.06 4.00
N ILE A 127 -11.45 -0.98 3.46
CA ILE A 127 -10.28 -1.63 4.06
C ILE A 127 -9.18 -1.75 3.01
N ARG A 128 -7.94 -1.45 3.40
CA ARG A 128 -6.75 -1.57 2.57
C ARG A 128 -5.73 -2.49 3.23
N PHE A 129 -5.26 -3.46 2.48
CA PHE A 129 -4.14 -4.31 2.87
C PHE A 129 -2.93 -3.97 2.00
N ALA A 130 -1.81 -3.68 2.66
CA ALA A 130 -0.52 -3.49 2.04
C ALA A 130 0.29 -4.78 2.16
N TYR A 131 0.80 -5.26 1.04
CA TYR A 131 1.64 -6.45 0.96
C TYR A 131 3.07 -6.07 0.65
N ARG A 132 4.01 -6.65 1.39
CA ARG A 132 5.43 -6.60 1.08
C ARG A 132 5.91 -8.00 0.75
N PHE A 133 6.23 -8.20 -0.51
CA PHE A 133 6.81 -9.43 -1.01
C PHE A 133 8.33 -9.32 -1.01
N ALA A 134 8.99 -10.42 -0.66
CA ALA A 134 10.43 -10.58 -0.78
C ALA A 134 10.75 -12.02 -1.19
N TRP A 135 11.57 -12.16 -2.23
CA TRP A 135 12.12 -13.42 -2.70
C TRP A 135 13.63 -13.37 -2.63
N HIS A 136 14.23 -14.41 -2.08
CA HIS A 136 15.66 -14.63 -2.12
C HIS A 136 15.94 -16.09 -2.50
N GLY A 137 16.34 -16.27 -3.75
CA GLY A 137 16.66 -17.55 -4.38
C GLY A 137 17.53 -17.33 -5.61
N CYS A 138 18.43 -18.25 -5.93
CA CYS A 138 19.30 -18.19 -7.12
C CYS A 138 20.21 -16.94 -7.26
N GLY A 139 20.52 -16.21 -6.18
CA GLY A 139 21.36 -15.00 -6.25
C GLY A 139 20.63 -13.74 -6.74
N SER A 140 19.30 -13.78 -6.85
CA SER A 140 18.46 -12.61 -7.06
C SER A 140 17.69 -12.25 -5.78
N TYR A 141 17.57 -10.94 -5.56
CA TYR A 141 16.71 -10.36 -4.54
C TYR A 141 15.63 -9.55 -5.24
N ASP A 142 14.38 -9.99 -5.10
CA ASP A 142 13.23 -9.27 -5.63
C ASP A 142 12.34 -8.87 -4.44
N ALA A 143 12.04 -7.58 -4.35
CA ALA A 143 11.09 -7.06 -3.37
C ALA A 143 10.15 -6.08 -4.05
N ASN A 144 8.85 -6.29 -3.90
CA ASN A 144 7.82 -5.39 -4.38
C ASN A 144 6.77 -5.16 -3.29
N LYS A 145 6.14 -3.99 -3.35
CA LYS A 145 5.02 -3.61 -2.49
C LYS A 145 3.77 -3.49 -3.35
N THR A 146 2.67 -4.06 -2.90
CA THR A 146 1.37 -3.91 -3.56
C THR A 146 0.30 -3.59 -2.53
N THR A 147 -0.78 -2.94 -2.95
CA THR A 147 -1.94 -2.68 -2.10
C THR A 147 -3.19 -3.24 -2.76
N VAL A 148 -4.14 -3.67 -1.92
CA VAL A 148 -5.48 -4.04 -2.35
C VAL A 148 -6.48 -3.27 -1.48
N ILE A 149 -7.46 -2.65 -2.13
CA ILE A 149 -8.48 -1.84 -1.47
C ILE A 149 -9.82 -2.49 -1.73
N TYR A 150 -10.59 -2.73 -0.67
CA TYR A 150 -11.93 -3.26 -0.75
C TYR A 150 -12.93 -2.27 -0.17
N ARG A 151 -14.04 -2.09 -0.89
CA ARG A 151 -15.20 -1.37 -0.39
C ARG A 151 -16.06 -2.33 0.44
N LEU A 152 -16.30 -1.99 1.70
CA LEU A 152 -16.97 -2.87 2.66
C LEU A 152 -18.46 -3.08 2.36
N LYS A 153 -19.11 -2.12 1.67
CA LYS A 153 -20.55 -2.20 1.36
C LYS A 153 -20.91 -3.38 0.46
N ASP A 154 -20.05 -3.74 -0.49
CA ASP A 154 -20.33 -4.73 -1.54
C ASP A 154 -19.17 -5.70 -1.82
N GLY A 155 -18.06 -5.55 -1.09
CA GLY A 155 -16.86 -6.36 -1.24
C GLY A 155 -16.10 -6.12 -2.54
N LYS A 156 -16.40 -5.04 -3.28
CA LYS A 156 -15.74 -4.74 -4.55
C LYS A 156 -14.31 -4.25 -4.30
N ARG A 157 -13.35 -4.82 -5.05
CA ARG A 157 -11.99 -4.27 -5.12
C ARG A 157 -12.00 -2.96 -5.92
N VAL A 158 -11.36 -1.93 -5.39
CA VAL A 158 -11.26 -0.61 -6.02
C VAL A 158 -9.79 -0.19 -6.18
N SER A 159 -9.52 0.73 -7.10
CA SER A 159 -8.17 1.28 -7.33
C SER A 159 -7.81 2.40 -6.36
N SER A 160 -8.79 3.12 -5.82
CA SER A 160 -8.58 4.23 -4.89
C SER A 160 -9.75 4.41 -3.92
N ILE A 161 -9.47 5.08 -2.80
CA ILE A 161 -10.47 5.48 -1.81
C ILE A 161 -10.95 6.90 -2.15
N PRO A 162 -12.27 7.11 -2.40
CA PRO A 162 -12.81 8.42 -2.71
C PRO A 162 -12.66 9.37 -1.51
N ALA A 163 -12.55 10.67 -1.78
CA ALA A 163 -12.49 11.68 -0.73
C ALA A 163 -13.81 11.70 0.07
N SER A 164 -13.71 11.55 1.39
CA SER A 164 -14.82 11.73 2.32
C SER A 164 -15.33 13.18 2.32
N ALA A 165 -16.48 13.46 2.94
CA ALA A 165 -16.95 14.84 3.10
C ALA A 165 -15.95 15.70 3.90
N THR A 166 -15.30 15.11 4.91
CA THR A 166 -14.22 15.73 5.68
C THR A 166 -12.98 15.99 4.82
N ASP A 167 -12.61 15.03 3.98
CA ASP A 167 -11.49 15.17 3.04
C ASP A 167 -11.75 16.34 2.08
N LYS A 168 -12.97 16.42 1.51
CA LYS A 168 -13.33 17.52 0.60
C LYS A 168 -13.20 18.89 1.28
N LYS A 169 -13.62 19.02 2.53
CA LYS A 169 -13.41 20.25 3.31
C LYS A 169 -11.92 20.58 3.47
N ALA A 170 -11.10 19.59 3.84
CA ALA A 170 -9.66 19.76 3.99
C ALA A 170 -8.97 20.14 2.66
N LEU A 171 -9.32 19.45 1.57
CA LEU A 171 -8.79 19.72 0.24
C LEU A 171 -9.14 21.13 -0.25
N ASN A 172 -10.34 21.63 0.06
CA ASN A 172 -10.72 23.00 -0.25
C ASN A 172 -9.86 24.04 0.48
N LEU A 173 -9.45 23.77 1.73
CA LEU A 173 -8.58 24.67 2.49
C LEU A 173 -7.18 24.79 1.89
N VAL A 174 -6.64 23.69 1.35
CA VAL A 174 -5.29 23.66 0.78
C VAL A 174 -5.24 23.93 -0.71
N LYS A 175 -6.39 23.96 -1.41
CA LYS A 175 -6.46 24.18 -2.85
C LYS A 175 -5.65 25.41 -3.28
N GLY A 176 -4.97 25.30 -4.41
CA GLY A 176 -4.22 26.39 -5.03
C GLY A 176 -2.73 26.35 -4.73
N THR A 177 -2.08 27.48 -4.90
CA THR A 177 -0.62 27.61 -4.88
C THR A 177 -0.10 27.89 -3.47
N TRP A 178 1.08 27.32 -3.21
CA TRP A 178 1.90 27.46 -2.02
C TRP A 178 3.37 27.55 -2.42
N TYR A 179 4.20 28.03 -1.50
CA TYR A 179 5.63 28.24 -1.73
C TYR A 179 6.47 27.69 -0.59
N THR A 180 7.61 27.07 -0.90
CA THR A 180 8.65 26.78 0.09
C THR A 180 9.40 28.07 0.45
N PRO A 181 10.19 28.10 1.54
CA PRO A 181 11.05 29.24 1.86
C PRO A 181 12.07 29.58 0.76
N ASP A 182 12.43 28.60 -0.07
CA ASP A 182 13.36 28.77 -1.18
C ASP A 182 12.66 29.27 -2.47
N GLY A 183 11.35 29.53 -2.40
CA GLY A 183 10.54 30.06 -3.50
C GLY A 183 10.00 29.01 -4.46
N ASP A 184 10.22 27.72 -4.21
CA ASP A 184 9.67 26.62 -5.01
C ASP A 184 8.15 26.58 -4.88
N LYS A 185 7.47 26.34 -6.00
CA LYS A 185 6.02 26.40 -6.11
C LYS A 185 5.41 25.01 -5.89
N VAL A 186 4.39 24.90 -5.03
CA VAL A 186 3.64 23.67 -4.76
C VAL A 186 2.15 23.92 -4.97
N VAL A 187 1.52 23.18 -5.87
CA VAL A 187 0.11 23.36 -6.25
C VAL A 187 -0.72 22.16 -5.83
N PHE A 188 -1.73 22.42 -4.99
CA PHE A 188 -2.71 21.41 -4.57
C PHE A 188 -3.98 21.50 -5.44
N SER A 189 -4.33 20.40 -6.09
CA SER A 189 -5.54 20.26 -6.90
C SER A 189 -6.24 18.93 -6.58
N GLY A 190 -7.22 19.00 -5.68
CA GLY A 190 -7.83 17.78 -5.12
C GLY A 190 -6.76 16.94 -4.41
N LYS A 191 -6.70 15.63 -4.71
CA LYS A 191 -5.66 14.75 -4.14
C LYS A 191 -4.30 14.85 -4.82
N LYS A 192 -4.16 15.60 -5.92
CA LYS A 192 -2.89 15.77 -6.62
C LYS A 192 -2.10 16.95 -6.06
N VAL A 193 -0.80 16.75 -5.93
CA VAL A 193 0.17 17.76 -5.47
C VAL A 193 1.29 17.84 -6.48
N ASN A 194 1.43 19.00 -7.11
CA ASN A 194 2.46 19.25 -8.11
C ASN A 194 3.55 20.15 -7.50
N TYR A 195 4.82 19.75 -7.66
CA TYR A 195 5.99 20.50 -7.19
C TYR A 195 6.77 21.05 -8.38
N TYR A 196 7.17 22.30 -8.29
CA TYR A 196 7.91 23.05 -9.30
C TYR A 196 9.10 23.73 -8.63
N PHE A 197 10.29 23.57 -9.18
CA PHE A 197 11.44 24.34 -8.72
C PHE A 197 11.27 25.81 -9.10
N SER A 198 11.85 26.71 -8.30
CA SER A 198 11.81 28.16 -8.50
C SER A 198 12.37 28.62 -9.85
N ASP A 199 13.23 27.82 -10.48
CA ASP A 199 13.81 28.05 -11.81
C ASP A 199 12.99 27.43 -12.98
N SER A 200 11.91 26.68 -12.68
CA SER A 200 11.11 25.97 -13.67
C SER A 200 9.61 26.02 -13.34
N GLU A 201 8.88 26.91 -14.03
CA GLU A 201 7.47 27.17 -13.71
C GLU A 201 6.45 26.44 -14.59
N ASN A 202 6.89 25.85 -15.70
CA ASN A 202 5.98 25.38 -16.77
C ASN A 202 5.57 23.91 -16.63
N GLU A 203 6.43 23.06 -16.07
CA GLU A 203 6.14 21.63 -15.88
C GLU A 203 6.46 21.18 -14.44
N PRO A 204 5.60 20.38 -13.83
CA PRO A 204 5.85 19.88 -12.48
C PRO A 204 7.02 18.90 -12.51
N TYR A 205 8.04 19.18 -11.69
CA TYR A 205 9.17 18.28 -11.52
C TYR A 205 8.77 17.00 -10.79
N TRP A 206 7.90 17.13 -9.78
CA TRP A 206 7.29 15.99 -9.09
C TRP A 206 5.78 16.11 -9.02
N ILE A 207 5.11 14.97 -9.22
CA ILE A 207 3.67 14.82 -9.05
C ILE A 207 3.46 13.77 -7.97
N PHE A 208 2.72 14.15 -6.92
CA PHE A 208 2.37 13.27 -5.82
C PHE A 208 0.87 13.14 -5.67
N ASP A 209 0.44 12.01 -5.11
CA ASP A 209 -0.93 11.80 -4.66
C ASP A 209 -1.00 11.82 -3.13
N ILE A 210 -2.00 12.51 -2.60
CA ILE A 210 -2.38 12.44 -1.18
C ILE A 210 -3.01 11.06 -0.94
N ASP A 211 -2.28 10.22 -0.22
CA ASP A 211 -2.69 8.87 0.17
C ASP A 211 -3.84 8.92 1.17
N GLU A 212 -3.71 9.77 2.19
CA GLU A 212 -4.66 9.88 3.29
C GLU A 212 -4.72 11.31 3.83
N ILE A 213 -5.92 11.74 4.23
CA ILE A 213 -6.14 12.97 5.00
C ILE A 213 -6.56 12.58 6.41
N ILE A 214 -5.80 13.04 7.40
CA ILE A 214 -6.01 12.70 8.81
C ILE A 214 -6.49 13.95 9.52
N LYS A 215 -7.72 13.91 10.05
CA LYS A 215 -8.23 14.95 10.94
C LYS A 215 -7.53 14.83 12.30
N THR A 216 -6.99 15.92 12.80
CA THR A 216 -6.28 16.00 14.08
C THR A 216 -6.87 17.11 14.95
N SER A 217 -6.41 17.22 16.21
CA SER A 217 -6.78 18.30 17.13
C SER A 217 -6.34 19.68 16.64
N TYR A 218 -5.20 19.78 15.94
CA TYR A 218 -4.71 21.05 15.37
C TYR A 218 -5.37 21.42 14.04
N GLY A 219 -5.90 20.45 13.31
CA GLY A 219 -6.41 20.71 11.96
C GLY A 219 -6.43 19.47 11.09
N TYR A 220 -5.60 19.46 10.05
CA TYR A 220 -5.53 18.37 9.07
C TYR A 220 -4.08 18.02 8.76
N TYR A 221 -3.84 16.74 8.48
CA TYR A 221 -2.58 16.24 7.97
C TYR A 221 -2.78 15.55 6.63
N PHE A 222 -2.03 15.98 5.62
CA PHE A 222 -2.09 15.45 4.26
C PHE A 222 -0.90 14.50 4.06
N LYS A 223 -1.14 13.20 4.20
CA LYS A 223 -0.13 12.15 4.08
C LYS A 223 0.09 11.81 2.61
N ILE A 224 1.34 11.83 2.18
CA ILE A 224 1.74 11.63 0.79
C ILE A 224 2.75 10.48 0.72
N GLU A 225 2.51 9.53 -0.18
CA GLU A 225 3.41 8.39 -0.43
C GLU A 225 4.42 8.75 -1.52
N LEU A 226 5.72 8.60 -1.23
CA LEU A 226 6.79 8.76 -2.22
C LEU A 226 7.04 7.46 -2.99
N SER A 227 7.21 6.37 -2.25
CA SER A 227 7.28 4.96 -2.69
C SER A 227 7.68 4.11 -1.49
N HIS A 228 7.59 2.78 -1.58
CA HIS A 228 8.19 1.86 -0.60
C HIS A 228 7.78 2.08 0.89
N ASN A 229 6.55 2.56 1.18
CA ASN A 229 6.14 2.95 2.54
C ASN A 229 6.92 4.15 3.13
N CYS A 230 7.65 4.89 2.30
CA CYS A 230 8.20 6.18 2.68
C CYS A 230 7.12 7.25 2.49
N TYR A 231 6.78 7.90 3.60
CA TYR A 231 5.74 8.92 3.64
C TYR A 231 6.32 10.21 4.16
N PHE A 232 5.81 11.30 3.60
CA PHE A 232 5.84 12.59 4.26
C PHE A 232 4.41 13.09 4.42
N GLY A 233 4.25 14.27 5.00
CA GLY A 233 2.99 14.99 4.87
C GLY A 233 3.08 16.44 5.26
N TYR A 234 1.99 17.14 4.99
CA TYR A 234 1.82 18.54 5.34
C TYR A 234 0.82 18.67 6.47
N ARG A 235 1.20 19.41 7.50
CA ARG A 235 0.38 19.75 8.65
C ARG A 235 -0.24 21.13 8.44
N LEU A 236 -1.55 21.18 8.29
CA LEU A 236 -2.32 22.44 8.28
C LEU A 236 -2.93 22.66 9.66
N ASN A 237 -2.54 23.75 10.32
CA ASN A 237 -3.15 24.18 11.56
C ASN A 237 -4.37 25.07 11.25
N LEU A 238 -5.52 24.83 11.86
CA LEU A 238 -6.70 25.66 11.61
C LEU A 238 -6.62 27.04 12.26
N LYS A 239 -5.71 27.25 13.21
CA LYS A 239 -5.43 28.58 13.77
C LYS A 239 -4.63 29.47 12.81
N ASP A 240 -3.92 28.86 11.86
CA ASP A 240 -3.19 29.56 10.80
C ASP A 240 -3.26 28.74 9.50
N THR A 241 -4.22 29.07 8.65
CA THR A 241 -4.41 28.39 7.37
C THR A 241 -3.54 28.96 6.25
N ARG A 242 -2.63 29.90 6.55
CA ARG A 242 -1.72 30.49 5.55
C ARG A 242 -0.37 29.79 5.52
N SER A 243 -0.08 28.94 6.50
CA SER A 243 1.14 28.13 6.56
C SER A 243 0.84 26.63 6.73
N MET A 244 1.75 25.79 6.22
CA MET A 244 1.76 24.36 6.48
C MET A 244 3.13 23.89 6.89
N THR A 245 3.20 23.03 7.90
CA THR A 245 4.45 22.44 8.35
C THR A 245 4.71 21.12 7.63
N ARG A 246 5.90 20.94 7.04
CA ARG A 246 6.30 19.66 6.46
C ARG A 246 6.81 18.69 7.53
N ILE A 247 6.30 17.47 7.49
CA ILE A 247 6.71 16.35 8.35
C ILE A 247 7.22 15.19 7.47
N GLY A 248 8.50 14.85 7.57
CA GLY A 248 9.20 13.91 6.70
C GLY A 248 9.04 12.42 7.02
N ASN A 249 8.40 12.06 8.12
CA ASN A 249 8.24 10.66 8.54
C ASN A 249 6.81 10.12 8.39
N GLY A 250 5.89 10.91 7.83
CA GLY A 250 4.51 10.47 7.58
C GLY A 250 3.64 10.37 8.83
N ASN A 251 4.15 10.72 10.01
CA ASN A 251 3.41 10.64 11.26
C ASN A 251 2.81 12.02 11.62
N PRO A 252 1.47 12.17 11.65
CA PRO A 252 0.80 13.45 11.93
C PRO A 252 1.08 14.04 13.32
N TYR A 253 1.63 13.25 14.25
CA TYR A 253 1.90 13.64 15.64
C TYR A 253 3.39 13.76 15.95
N SER A 254 4.28 13.52 14.98
CA SER A 254 5.71 13.55 15.22
C SER A 254 6.26 14.97 15.14
N SER A 255 7.10 15.34 16.11
CA SER A 255 7.98 16.52 16.04
C SER A 255 9.31 16.23 15.34
N ALA A 256 9.81 14.98 15.45
CA ALA A 256 11.11 14.55 14.89
C ALA A 256 11.22 14.58 13.35
N GLY A 257 10.11 14.77 12.64
CA GLY A 257 10.08 14.83 11.18
C GLY A 257 10.02 16.25 10.62
N TYR A 258 10.13 17.28 11.45
CA TYR A 258 9.99 18.67 11.00
C TYR A 258 11.04 19.04 9.94
N VAL A 259 10.59 19.57 8.80
CA VAL A 259 11.47 20.07 7.73
C VAL A 259 11.11 21.51 7.40
N LYS A 260 11.88 22.47 7.95
CA LYS A 260 11.62 23.91 7.75
C LYS A 260 11.71 24.32 6.28
N SER A 261 12.76 23.88 5.57
CA SER A 261 13.03 24.22 4.16
C SER A 261 11.98 23.71 3.17
N SER A 262 11.13 22.77 3.59
CA SER A 262 10.06 22.22 2.75
C SER A 262 8.67 22.50 3.29
N SER A 263 8.55 23.31 4.35
CA SER A 263 7.28 23.83 4.84
C SER A 263 6.72 24.86 3.86
N LEU A 264 5.42 25.15 3.92
CA LEU A 264 4.74 25.90 2.88
C LEU A 264 4.05 27.16 3.41
N SER A 265 4.04 28.21 2.60
CA SER A 265 3.33 29.47 2.81
C SER A 265 2.46 29.81 1.60
N ARG A 266 1.37 30.55 1.79
CA ARG A 266 0.58 31.13 0.70
C ARG A 266 1.30 32.29 -0.01
N THR A 267 2.26 32.90 0.66
CA THR A 267 3.07 34.00 0.13
C THR A 267 4.45 33.47 -0.24
N LYS A 268 4.95 33.88 -1.41
CA LYS A 268 6.30 33.60 -1.88
C LYS A 268 7.34 34.31 -1.03
#